data_AF-A0A7W3Z520-F1
#
_entry.id   AF-A0A7W3Z520-F1
#
_cell.length_a   1.000
_cell.length_b   1.000
_cell.length_c   1.000
_cell.angle_alpha   90.00
_cell.angle_beta   90.00
_cell.angle_gamma   90.00
#
_symmetry.space_group_name_H-M   'P 1'
#
loop_
_entity.id
_entity.type
_entity.pdbx_description
1 polymer ?
#
loop_
_entity_poly.entity_id
_entity_poly.type
_entity_poly.pdbx_seq_one_letter_code
_entity_poly.pdbx_strand_id
1 'polypeptide(L)'
;MIHDLIKRIITSAVLIYTVRCLIGFCIGYYLFLRFEDHETLWTIISIILVISPEGQNSKKLSIERFKSNLVGSVVGLICLEIHTPNLYVILFGIVLTILICYFFKILNMARVALVSLVIILVQPITGITEMTPLYRFLAVTIGCLIGLLIVIFTSLPLRRLKRYYQIPLS
;
A
#
# COMPACT_ATOMS: atom_id res chain seq x y z
N MET A 1 5.28 -31.76 -19.91
CA MET A 1 4.06 -31.01 -20.31
C MET A 1 3.34 -30.34 -19.13
N ILE A 2 2.67 -31.07 -18.21
CA ILE A 2 2.01 -30.45 -17.03
C ILE A 2 3.02 -29.74 -16.12
N HIS A 3 4.18 -30.37 -15.91
CA HIS A 3 5.25 -29.81 -15.09
C HIS A 3 5.82 -28.49 -15.66
N ASP A 4 5.96 -28.39 -16.98
CA ASP A 4 6.45 -27.17 -17.65
C ASP A 4 5.41 -26.04 -17.60
N LEU A 5 4.13 -26.40 -17.69
CA LEU A 5 3.01 -25.46 -17.56
C LEU A 5 2.95 -24.87 -16.16
N ILE A 6 3.05 -25.72 -15.12
CA ILE A 6 3.11 -25.31 -13.71
C ILE A 6 4.33 -24.41 -13.46
N LYS A 7 5.50 -24.76 -14.03
CA LYS A 7 6.72 -23.95 -13.94
C LYS A 7 6.52 -22.56 -14.55
N ARG A 8 5.83 -22.47 -15.69
CA ARG A 8 5.54 -21.21 -16.40
C ARG A 8 4.54 -20.34 -15.64
N ILE A 9 3.53 -20.94 -15.04
CA ILE A 9 2.52 -20.25 -14.21
C ILE A 9 3.15 -19.70 -12.93
N ILE A 10 3.95 -20.50 -12.23
CA ILE A 10 4.61 -20.11 -10.96
C ILE A 10 5.72 -19.08 -11.18
N THR A 11 6.29 -19.02 -12.38
CA THR A 11 7.34 -18.03 -12.72
C THR A 11 6.75 -16.72 -13.26
N SER A 12 5.49 -16.71 -13.68
CA SER A 12 4.87 -15.51 -14.25
C SER A 12 4.59 -14.45 -13.18
N ALA A 13 5.39 -13.39 -13.18
CA ALA A 13 5.21 -12.24 -12.29
C ALA A 13 3.81 -11.60 -12.45
N VAL A 14 3.30 -11.56 -13.68
CA VAL A 14 1.96 -11.02 -13.99
C VAL A 14 0.89 -11.84 -13.29
N LEU A 15 0.92 -13.17 -13.39
CA LEU A 15 -0.10 -14.02 -12.80
C LEU A 15 -0.08 -13.96 -11.26
N ILE A 16 1.12 -13.96 -10.67
CA ILE A 16 1.26 -13.79 -9.21
C ILE A 16 0.68 -12.45 -8.77
N TYR A 17 0.99 -11.38 -9.50
CA TYR A 17 0.50 -10.04 -9.19
C TYR A 17 -1.03 -9.95 -9.33
N THR A 18 -1.59 -10.45 -10.43
CA THR A 18 -3.03 -10.49 -10.66
C THR A 18 -3.75 -11.23 -9.52
N VAL A 19 -3.27 -12.41 -9.12
CA VAL A 19 -3.87 -13.18 -8.03
C VAL A 19 -3.80 -12.41 -6.71
N ARG A 20 -2.67 -11.77 -6.38
CA ARG A 20 -2.54 -10.95 -5.16
C ARG A 20 -3.51 -9.76 -5.18
N CYS A 21 -3.64 -9.08 -6.30
CA CYS A 21 -4.57 -7.96 -6.45
C CYS A 21 -6.03 -8.41 -6.32
N LEU A 22 -6.41 -9.54 -6.93
CA LEU A 22 -7.75 -10.11 -6.79
C LEU A 22 -8.06 -10.46 -5.33
N ILE A 23 -7.14 -11.16 -4.65
CA ILE A 23 -7.29 -11.48 -3.22
C ILE A 23 -7.41 -10.20 -2.39
N GLY A 24 -6.54 -9.22 -2.63
CA GLY A 24 -6.55 -7.95 -1.91
C GLY A 24 -7.83 -7.16 -2.12
N PHE A 25 -8.32 -7.11 -3.35
CA PHE A 25 -9.59 -6.46 -3.67
C PHE A 25 -10.77 -7.18 -3.01
N CYS A 26 -10.83 -8.52 -3.06
CA CYS A 26 -11.89 -9.28 -2.39
C CYS A 26 -11.93 -9.02 -0.88
N ILE A 27 -10.77 -9.02 -0.21
CA ILE A 27 -10.67 -8.73 1.22
C ILE A 27 -11.13 -7.29 1.52
N GLY A 28 -10.62 -6.32 0.75
CA GLY A 28 -11.00 -4.92 0.93
C GLY A 28 -12.48 -4.64 0.64
N TYR A 29 -13.05 -5.30 -0.38
CA TYR A 29 -14.47 -5.20 -0.71
C TYR A 29 -15.36 -5.83 0.37
N TYR A 30 -14.94 -6.96 0.94
CA TYR A 30 -15.64 -7.55 2.08
C TYR A 30 -15.64 -6.59 3.29
N LEU A 31 -14.53 -5.91 3.57
CA LEU A 31 -14.48 -4.87 4.61
C LEU A 31 -15.42 -3.71 4.26
N PHE A 32 -15.44 -3.25 3.01
CA PHE A 32 -16.33 -2.18 2.56
C PHE A 32 -17.81 -2.51 2.81
N LEU A 33 -18.25 -3.73 2.51
CA LEU A 33 -19.61 -4.18 2.80
C LEU A 33 -19.93 -4.27 4.30
N ARG A 34 -18.92 -4.45 5.17
CA ARG A 34 -19.15 -4.64 6.60
C ARG A 34 -19.22 -3.33 7.37
N PHE A 35 -18.45 -2.34 6.96
CA PHE A 35 -18.36 -1.05 7.65
C PHE A 35 -19.24 0.02 7.01
N GLU A 36 -19.69 -0.15 5.76
CA GLU A 36 -20.54 0.80 5.00
C GLU A 36 -20.02 2.25 4.95
N ASP A 37 -18.78 2.49 5.39
CA ASP A 37 -18.16 3.81 5.42
C ASP A 37 -17.36 4.08 4.15
N HIS A 38 -17.50 5.31 3.63
CA HIS A 38 -16.73 5.83 2.50
C HIS A 38 -15.21 5.70 2.71
N GLU A 39 -14.76 5.75 3.96
CA GLU A 39 -13.35 5.64 4.32
C GLU A 39 -12.75 4.28 3.99
N THR A 40 -13.59 3.23 3.91
CA THR A 40 -13.16 1.87 3.57
C THR A 40 -12.70 1.75 2.10
N LEU A 41 -13.09 2.69 1.23
CA LEU A 41 -12.55 2.76 -0.14
C LEU A 41 -11.04 3.07 -0.14
N TRP A 42 -10.57 3.92 0.79
CA TRP A 42 -9.14 4.20 0.94
C TRP A 42 -8.38 2.97 1.42
N THR A 43 -9.01 2.09 2.20
CA THR A 43 -8.42 0.78 2.54
C THR A 43 -8.16 -0.05 1.30
N ILE A 44 -9.13 -0.18 0.39
CA ILE A 44 -8.97 -0.93 -0.87
C ILE A 44 -7.82 -0.34 -1.71
N ILE A 45 -7.80 0.99 -1.89
CA ILE A 45 -6.74 1.69 -2.63
C ILE A 45 -5.38 1.38 -2.01
N SER A 46 -5.27 1.46 -0.68
CA SER A 46 -4.02 1.24 0.06
C SER A 46 -3.53 -0.21 -0.04
N ILE A 47 -4.44 -1.20 -0.04
CA ILE A 47 -4.11 -2.61 -0.28
C ILE A 47 -3.41 -2.76 -1.62
N ILE A 48 -4.03 -2.24 -2.69
CA ILE A 48 -3.53 -2.39 -4.07
C ILE A 48 -2.19 -1.67 -4.23
N LEU A 49 -2.06 -0.47 -3.66
CA LEU A 49 -0.87 0.36 -3.77
C LEU A 49 0.37 -0.33 -3.16
N VAL A 50 0.20 -1.02 -2.03
CA VAL A 50 1.29 -1.76 -1.38
C VAL A 50 1.67 -3.03 -2.12
N ILE A 51 0.74 -3.71 -2.80
CA ILE A 51 1.05 -4.91 -3.57
C ILE A 51 1.95 -4.52 -4.76
N SER A 52 3.16 -5.10 -4.80
CA SER A 52 4.10 -4.90 -5.90
C SER A 52 4.05 -6.02 -6.96
N PRO A 53 4.11 -5.67 -8.26
CA PRO A 53 4.19 -6.63 -9.37
C PRO A 53 5.55 -7.36 -9.47
N GLU A 54 6.60 -6.86 -8.81
CA GLU A 54 7.97 -7.38 -9.00
C GLU A 54 8.24 -8.67 -8.20
N GLY A 55 8.28 -9.81 -8.88
CA GLY A 55 8.36 -11.15 -8.27
C GLY A 55 9.57 -11.42 -7.35
N GLN A 56 10.75 -10.88 -7.65
CA GLN A 56 11.99 -11.13 -6.89
C GLN A 56 12.05 -10.41 -5.54
N ASN A 57 11.76 -9.10 -5.56
CA ASN A 57 11.86 -8.23 -4.39
C ASN A 57 10.51 -7.81 -3.83
N SER A 58 9.40 -8.45 -4.25
CA SER A 58 8.05 -8.06 -3.85
C SER A 58 7.89 -7.85 -2.33
N LYS A 59 8.50 -8.68 -1.48
CA LYS A 59 8.45 -8.47 -0.02
C LYS A 59 9.14 -7.18 0.41
N LYS A 60 10.41 -6.96 0.02
CA LYS A 60 11.18 -5.76 0.39
C LYS A 60 10.48 -4.51 -0.13
N LEU A 61 10.03 -4.56 -1.38
CA LEU A 61 9.34 -3.44 -2.01
C LEU A 61 8.00 -3.13 -1.32
N SER A 62 7.23 -4.15 -0.95
CA SER A 62 5.97 -3.95 -0.22
C SER A 62 6.21 -3.38 1.18
N ILE A 63 7.30 -3.77 1.86
CA ILE A 63 7.69 -3.18 3.15
C ILE A 63 8.10 -1.71 2.98
N GLU A 64 8.88 -1.39 1.95
CA GLU A 64 9.27 0.00 1.66
C GLU A 64 8.04 0.87 1.32
N ARG A 65 7.08 0.33 0.57
CA ARG A 65 5.79 0.99 0.30
C ARG A 65 4.95 1.17 1.56
N PHE A 66 4.87 0.15 2.41
CA PHE A 66 4.20 0.24 3.72
C PHE A 66 4.78 1.37 4.57
N LYS A 67 6.11 1.43 4.73
CA LYS A 67 6.79 2.49 5.47
C LYS A 67 6.54 3.87 4.86
N SER A 68 6.59 3.97 3.54
CA SER A 68 6.39 5.24 2.82
C SER A 68 4.96 5.74 2.96
N ASN A 69 3.96 4.86 2.85
CA ASN A 69 2.57 5.21 3.09
C ASN A 69 2.34 5.70 4.52
N LEU A 70 2.95 5.07 5.52
CA LEU A 70 2.89 5.53 6.91
C LEU A 70 3.53 6.91 7.09
N VAL A 71 4.69 7.15 6.48
CA VAL A 71 5.32 8.48 6.53
C VAL A 71 4.38 9.54 5.96
N GLY A 72 3.84 9.30 4.77
CA GLY A 72 2.91 10.24 4.14
C GLY A 72 1.65 10.49 4.94
N SER A 73 1.05 9.44 5.52
CA SER A 73 -0.19 9.57 6.27
C SER A 73 0.00 10.26 7.63
N VAL A 74 1.12 9.99 8.32
CA VAL A 74 1.49 10.69 9.55
C VAL A 74 1.77 12.16 9.28
N VAL A 75 2.54 12.48 8.23
CA VAL A 75 2.80 13.88 7.86
C VAL A 75 1.50 14.60 7.50
N GLY A 76 0.60 13.93 6.77
CA GLY A 76 -0.72 14.47 6.45
C GLY A 76 -1.55 14.81 7.68
N LEU A 77 -1.57 13.92 8.69
CA LEU A 77 -2.22 14.21 9.97
C LEU A 77 -1.61 15.41 10.67
N ILE A 78 -0.27 15.46 10.78
CA ILE A 78 0.44 16.59 11.42
C ILE A 78 0.11 17.92 10.71
N CYS A 79 0.05 17.91 9.37
CA CYS A 79 -0.30 19.10 8.61
C CYS A 79 -1.72 19.61 8.91
N LEU A 80 -2.68 18.72 9.14
CA LEU A 80 -4.07 19.09 9.48
C LEU A 80 -4.21 19.62 10.90
N GLU A 81 -3.40 19.15 11.84
CA GLU A 81 -3.34 19.69 13.21
C GLU A 81 -2.78 21.12 13.26
N ILE A 82 -1.87 21.47 12.33
CA ILE A 82 -1.30 22.81 12.25
C ILE A 82 -2.32 23.80 11.68
N HIS A 83 -2.94 23.44 10.55
CA HIS A 83 -3.86 24.35 9.87
C HIS A 83 -4.75 23.62 8.86
N THR A 84 -5.89 24.25 8.52
CA THR A 84 -6.73 23.79 7.40
C THR A 84 -5.91 23.70 6.09
N PRO A 85 -6.19 22.69 5.24
CA PRO A 85 -5.38 22.43 4.05
C PRO A 85 -5.48 23.60 3.05
N ASN A 86 -4.44 24.43 3.04
CA ASN A 86 -4.15 25.46 2.04
C ASN A 86 -2.96 24.99 1.18
N LEU A 87 -2.78 25.55 -0.01
CA LEU A 87 -1.62 25.37 -0.86
C LEU A 87 -0.30 25.41 -0.08
N TYR A 88 -0.11 26.36 0.84
CA TYR A 88 1.10 26.44 1.66
C TYR A 88 1.32 25.24 2.57
N VAL A 89 0.26 24.73 3.21
CA VAL A 89 0.30 23.55 4.08
C VAL A 89 0.61 22.30 3.27
N ILE A 90 0.03 22.19 2.07
CA ILE A 90 0.30 21.07 1.16
C ILE A 90 1.75 21.12 0.67
N LEU A 91 2.25 22.28 0.24
CA LEU A 91 3.65 22.44 -0.18
C LEU A 91 4.62 22.12 0.95
N PHE A 92 4.34 22.60 2.16
CA PHE A 92 5.11 22.26 3.35
C PHE A 92 5.09 20.76 3.64
N GLY A 93 3.92 20.12 3.60
CA GLY A 93 3.75 18.68 3.78
C GLY A 93 4.52 17.85 2.76
N ILE A 94 4.55 18.28 1.49
CA ILE A 94 5.33 17.63 0.42
C ILE A 94 6.83 17.70 0.76
N VAL A 95 7.35 18.88 1.08
CA VAL A 95 8.76 19.07 1.43
C VAL A 95 9.13 18.23 2.65
N LEU A 96 8.32 18.30 3.71
CA LEU A 96 8.54 17.55 4.94
C LEU A 96 8.52 16.04 4.69
N THR A 97 7.56 15.54 3.91
CA THR A 97 7.47 14.12 3.52
C THR A 97 8.73 13.66 2.78
N ILE A 98 9.22 14.44 1.82
CA ILE A 98 10.44 14.10 1.07
C ILE A 98 11.66 14.06 1.99
N LEU A 99 11.82 15.03 2.90
CA LEU A 99 12.92 15.07 3.86
C LEU A 99 12.89 13.87 4.80
N ILE A 100 11.71 13.49 5.30
CA ILE A 100 11.55 12.31 6.15
C ILE A 100 11.87 11.04 5.35
N CYS A 101 11.36 10.90 4.12
CA CYS A 101 11.70 9.77 3.25
C CYS A 101 13.21 9.66 2.96
N TYR A 102 13.89 10.80 2.80
CA TYR A 102 15.34 10.85 2.65
C TYR A 102 16.05 10.33 3.91
N PHE A 103 15.66 10.81 5.09
CA PHE A 103 16.24 10.37 6.38
C PHE A 103 16.06 8.87 6.63
N PHE A 104 14.90 8.32 6.30
CA PHE A 104 14.62 6.88 6.42
C PHE A 104 15.21 6.01 5.30
N LYS A 105 15.96 6.59 4.36
CA LYS A 105 16.56 5.91 3.18
C LYS A 105 15.52 5.19 2.29
N ILE A 106 14.32 5.76 2.19
CA ILE A 106 13.21 5.24 1.37
C ILE A 106 12.81 6.22 0.25
N LEU A 107 13.73 7.08 -0.19
CA LEU A 107 13.49 8.11 -1.20
C LEU A 107 12.97 7.54 -2.53
N ASN A 108 13.37 6.32 -2.91
CA ASN A 108 12.87 5.62 -4.10
C ASN A 108 11.33 5.41 -4.07
N MET A 109 10.73 5.48 -2.88
CA MET A 109 9.29 5.35 -2.63
C MET A 109 8.62 6.66 -2.24
N ALA A 110 9.30 7.82 -2.38
CA ALA A 110 8.74 9.11 -2.03
C ALA A 110 7.41 9.39 -2.76
N ARG A 111 7.25 8.94 -4.02
CA ARG A 111 5.99 9.07 -4.77
C ARG A 111 4.80 8.42 -4.05
N VAL A 112 5.03 7.26 -3.43
CA VAL A 112 4.01 6.53 -2.66
C VAL A 112 3.65 7.30 -1.39
N ALA A 113 4.66 7.83 -0.69
CA ALA A 113 4.44 8.67 0.49
C ALA A 113 3.63 9.93 0.15
N LEU A 114 3.92 10.59 -0.97
CA LEU A 114 3.18 11.78 -1.42
C LEU A 114 1.73 11.48 -1.77
N VAL A 115 1.44 10.31 -2.37
CA VAL A 115 0.05 9.88 -2.60
C VAL A 115 -0.68 9.71 -1.28
N SER A 116 -0.06 9.06 -0.29
CA SER A 116 -0.63 8.89 1.06
C SER A 116 -0.87 10.23 1.76
N LEU A 117 0.09 11.17 1.67
CA LEU A 117 -0.06 12.54 2.15
C LEU A 117 -1.32 13.20 1.59
N VAL A 118 -1.48 13.15 0.26
CA VAL A 118 -2.63 13.76 -0.42
C VAL A 118 -3.94 13.07 -0.02
N ILE A 119 -3.98 11.75 0.13
CA ILE A 119 -5.17 11.01 0.59
C ILE A 119 -5.69 11.56 1.94
N ILE A 120 -4.78 11.86 2.86
CA ILE A 120 -5.15 12.43 4.17
C ILE A 120 -5.58 13.89 4.03
N LEU A 121 -4.87 14.69 3.22
CA LEU A 121 -5.13 16.13 3.08
C LEU A 121 -6.36 16.49 2.23
N VAL A 122 -6.80 15.59 1.33
CA VAL A 122 -8.00 15.81 0.51
C VAL A 122 -9.22 15.86 1.41
N GLN A 123 -9.74 17.04 1.75
CA GLN A 123 -10.98 17.11 2.54
C GLN A 123 -12.18 16.57 1.75
N PRO A 124 -13.13 15.89 2.41
CA PRO A 124 -14.39 15.54 1.77
C PRO A 124 -15.15 16.81 1.38
N ILE A 125 -15.74 16.80 0.19
CA ILE A 125 -16.50 17.94 -0.37
C ILE A 125 -17.78 18.21 0.45
N THR A 126 -18.22 17.28 1.31
CA THR A 126 -19.55 17.30 1.94
C THR A 126 -19.60 16.75 3.39
N GLY A 127 -18.65 17.08 4.27
CA GLY A 127 -18.77 16.63 5.67
C GLY A 127 -17.74 17.22 6.62
N ILE A 128 -18.20 18.05 7.55
CA ILE A 128 -17.43 18.68 8.61
C ILE A 128 -17.30 17.71 9.80
N THR A 129 -16.77 16.51 9.56
CA THR A 129 -16.44 15.59 10.67
C THR A 129 -14.95 15.69 10.95
N GLU A 130 -14.60 16.29 12.09
CA GLU A 130 -13.21 16.49 12.56
C GLU A 130 -12.41 15.16 12.61
N MET A 131 -13.09 14.02 12.78
CA MET A 131 -12.46 12.70 12.88
C MET A 131 -12.12 12.05 11.52
N THR A 132 -12.54 12.62 10.39
CA THR A 132 -12.34 12.05 9.04
C THR A 132 -10.88 11.73 8.72
N PRO A 133 -9.90 12.61 9.01
CA PRO A 133 -8.49 12.34 8.71
C PRO A 133 -7.92 11.16 9.50
N LEU A 134 -8.38 10.97 10.74
CA LEU A 134 -7.96 9.87 11.59
C LEU A 134 -8.50 8.53 11.07
N TYR A 135 -9.77 8.49 10.63
CA TYR A 135 -10.33 7.32 9.97
C TYR A 135 -9.58 6.98 8.68
N ARG A 136 -9.15 7.97 7.90
CA ARG A 136 -8.30 7.75 6.72
C ARG A 136 -6.94 7.21 7.05
N PHE A 137 -6.30 7.75 8.09
CA PHE A 137 -5.02 7.23 8.55
C PHE A 137 -5.14 5.75 8.95
N LEU A 138 -6.20 5.39 9.68
CA LEU A 138 -6.49 3.99 10.04
C LEU A 138 -6.79 3.15 8.80
N ALA A 139 -7.62 3.63 7.88
CA ALA A 139 -7.97 2.94 6.64
C ALA A 139 -6.73 2.66 5.78
N VAL A 140 -5.83 3.63 5.64
CA VAL A 140 -4.55 3.50 4.94
C VAL A 140 -3.65 2.50 5.65
N THR A 141 -3.51 2.60 6.97
CA THR A 141 -2.67 1.70 7.78
C THR A 141 -3.14 0.25 7.68
N ILE A 142 -4.45 0.01 7.85
CA ILE A 142 -5.07 -1.32 7.74
C ILE A 142 -4.88 -1.86 6.32
N GLY A 143 -5.13 -1.05 5.29
CA GLY A 143 -4.98 -1.49 3.91
C GLY A 143 -3.53 -1.86 3.58
N CYS A 144 -2.57 -1.05 4.04
CA CYS A 144 -1.15 -1.35 3.88
C CYS A 144 -0.74 -2.64 4.60
N LEU A 145 -1.28 -2.88 5.80
CA LEU A 145 -1.00 -4.10 6.56
C LEU A 145 -1.56 -5.34 5.86
N ILE A 146 -2.80 -5.29 5.37
CA ILE A 146 -3.43 -6.37 4.62
C ILE A 146 -2.64 -6.67 3.33
N GLY A 147 -2.29 -5.64 2.56
CA GLY A 147 -1.49 -5.80 1.34
C GLY A 147 -0.13 -6.45 1.61
N LEU A 148 0.56 -6.03 2.68
CA LEU A 148 1.81 -6.64 3.11
C LEU A 148 1.64 -8.11 3.52
N LEU A 149 0.59 -8.43 4.29
CA LEU A 149 0.29 -9.80 4.69
C LEU A 149 0.03 -10.69 3.47
N ILE A 150 -0.76 -10.24 2.49
CA ILE A 150 -1.01 -10.98 1.24
C ILE A 150 0.32 -11.27 0.54
N VAL A 151 1.18 -10.27 0.39
CA VAL A 151 2.49 -10.47 -0.25
C VAL A 151 3.34 -11.47 0.52
N ILE A 152 3.37 -11.41 1.85
CA ILE A 152 4.13 -12.34 2.70
C ILE A 152 3.57 -13.76 2.58
N PHE A 153 2.27 -13.94 2.76
CA PHE A 153 1.60 -15.24 2.71
C PHE A 153 1.68 -15.88 1.33
N THR A 154 1.51 -15.13 0.24
CA THR A 154 1.65 -15.68 -1.12
C THR A 154 3.12 -15.98 -1.45
N SER A 155 4.08 -15.18 -0.97
CA SER A 155 5.49 -15.39 -1.30
C SER A 155 6.17 -16.55 -0.54
N LEU A 156 5.66 -16.97 0.62
CA LEU A 156 6.17 -18.14 1.35
C LEU A 156 6.02 -19.48 0.57
N PRO A 157 4.82 -19.88 0.11
CA PRO A 157 4.62 -21.11 -0.65
C PRO A 157 5.29 -21.03 -2.02
N LEU A 158 5.27 -19.87 -2.69
CA LEU A 158 5.99 -19.66 -3.96
C LEU A 158 7.49 -19.91 -3.82
N ARG A 159 8.12 -19.45 -2.73
CA ARG A 159 9.53 -19.75 -2.44
C ARG A 159 9.77 -21.22 -2.16
N ARG A 160 8.86 -21.91 -1.45
CA ARG A 160 8.95 -23.36 -1.20
C ARG A 160 8.82 -24.17 -2.49
N LEU A 161 7.86 -23.82 -3.36
CA LEU A 161 7.69 -24.48 -4.66
C LEU A 161 8.88 -24.23 -5.60
N LYS A 162 9.39 -23.00 -5.71
CA LYS A 162 10.59 -22.71 -6.51
C LYS A 162 11.79 -23.54 -6.05
N ARG A 163 11.98 -23.70 -4.74
CA ARG A 163 13.05 -24.54 -4.15
C ARG A 163 12.84 -26.02 -4.45
N TYR A 164 11.60 -26.52 -4.36
CA TYR A 164 11.27 -27.91 -4.69
C TYR A 164 11.54 -28.24 -6.16
N TYR A 165 11.23 -27.32 -7.07
CA TYR A 165 11.45 -27.48 -8.52
C TYR A 165 12.82 -27.01 -9.02
N GLN A 166 13.79 -26.77 -8.13
CA GLN A 166 15.15 -26.28 -8.45
C GLN A 166 15.18 -25.08 -9.41
N ILE A 167 14.19 -24.20 -9.33
CA ILE A 167 14.12 -22.99 -10.15
C ILE A 167 15.02 -21.96 -9.46
N PRO A 168 15.98 -21.32 -10.16
CA PRO A 168 16.78 -20.27 -9.56
C PRO A 168 15.86 -19.20 -8.98
N LEU A 169 16.12 -18.78 -7.74
CA LEU A 169 15.50 -17.60 -7.13
C LEU A 169 16.13 -16.34 -7.74
N SER A 170 15.97 -16.19 -9.05
CA SER A 170 15.78 -14.88 -9.65
C SER A 170 14.29 -14.59 -9.66
#